data_AF-A0A662LZA1-F1
#
_entry.id   AF-A0A662LZA1-F1
#
_cell.length_a   1.000
_cell.length_b   1.000
_cell.length_c   1.000
_cell.angle_alpha   90.00
_cell.angle_beta   90.00
_cell.angle_gamma   90.00
#
_symmetry.space_group_name_H-M   'P 1'
#
loop_
_entity.id
_entity.type
_entity.pdbx_description
1 polymer ?
#
loop_
_entity_poly.entity_id
_entity_poly.type
_entity_poly.pdbx_seq_one_letter_code
_entity_poly.pdbx_strand_id
1 'polypeptide(L)'
;MDEWDSDAVISTAKKLSSYRLCDSCLGRQFATVSHGMSNEERGAIIRQLLGLEKVEVEECWLCGGMMGELGKFAEMVVEAMEKYEYETFLVGSRVEKEITAKEDEILSLTEYGESIKREINREVGKLVSASTGKEVDFIRPHITAIINTQYDDIELDIRPLYIYGRYRKLIRGIPQTKWPCRKCNGIGCEYCHGTGKMYEESVEEIIAKRAVEIAEGGEEYFHGAGREDIDVLMLGNGRPFILEIREPRRRKIDLSDLQKEINSFGKGKVEVSELRFAEKKEIEKLKAMKATKTYRVIISFDEKGKINE
;
A
#
# COMPACT_ATOMS: atom_id res chain seq x y z
N MET A 1 -41.05 -10.00 0.43
CA MET A 1 -41.76 -10.02 -0.87
C MET A 1 -42.04 -8.60 -1.34
N ASP A 2 -42.48 -7.71 -0.45
CA ASP A 2 -42.93 -6.35 -0.80
C ASP A 2 -41.91 -5.43 -1.52
N GLU A 3 -40.60 -5.57 -1.31
CA GLU A 3 -39.59 -4.74 -2.00
C GLU A 3 -39.34 -5.15 -3.47
N TRP A 4 -39.54 -6.44 -3.78
CA TRP A 4 -39.25 -6.99 -5.11
C TRP A 4 -40.42 -6.86 -6.09
N ASP A 5 -41.64 -6.69 -5.57
CA ASP A 5 -42.88 -6.53 -6.35
C ASP A 5 -43.18 -5.07 -6.74
N SER A 6 -42.26 -4.14 -6.52
CA SER A 6 -42.47 -2.77 -6.96
C SER A 6 -42.45 -2.65 -8.49
N ASP A 7 -43.37 -1.87 -9.05
CA ASP A 7 -43.47 -1.63 -10.49
C ASP A 7 -42.14 -1.16 -11.11
N ALA A 8 -41.35 -0.40 -10.35
CA ALA A 8 -40.04 0.09 -10.75
C ALA A 8 -39.02 -1.05 -10.91
N VAL A 9 -38.92 -1.94 -9.91
CA VAL A 9 -38.01 -3.10 -9.94
C VAL A 9 -38.38 -4.05 -11.07
N ILE A 10 -39.67 -4.38 -11.21
CA ILE A 10 -40.16 -5.27 -12.28
C ILE A 10 -39.92 -4.64 -13.67
N SER A 11 -40.18 -3.34 -13.84
CA SER A 11 -39.95 -2.63 -15.10
C SER A 11 -38.48 -2.64 -15.50
N THR A 12 -37.58 -2.35 -14.55
CA THR A 12 -36.13 -2.41 -14.77
C THR A 12 -35.66 -3.84 -15.09
N ALA A 13 -36.16 -4.83 -14.37
CA ALA A 13 -35.83 -6.24 -14.61
C ALA A 13 -36.27 -6.70 -16.01
N LYS A 14 -37.45 -6.28 -16.48
CA LYS A 14 -37.92 -6.53 -17.86
C LYS A 14 -37.06 -5.87 -18.94
N LYS A 15 -36.50 -4.69 -18.67
CA LYS A 15 -35.54 -4.05 -19.60
C LYS A 15 -34.22 -4.82 -19.65
N LEU A 16 -33.77 -5.33 -18.50
CA LEU A 16 -32.53 -6.10 -18.39
C LEU A 16 -32.68 -7.52 -18.95
N SER A 17 -33.88 -8.09 -19.00
CA SER A 17 -34.11 -9.45 -19.51
C SER A 17 -33.87 -9.61 -21.01
N SER A 18 -33.76 -8.51 -21.76
CA SER A 18 -33.30 -8.57 -23.16
C SER A 18 -31.82 -8.93 -23.27
N TYR A 19 -31.05 -8.73 -22.19
CA TYR A 19 -29.67 -9.14 -22.08
C TYR A 19 -29.62 -10.52 -21.40
N ARG A 20 -28.95 -11.49 -22.02
CA ARG A 20 -28.77 -12.83 -21.44
C ARG A 20 -27.78 -12.79 -20.28
N LEU A 21 -28.22 -12.34 -19.11
CA LEU A 21 -27.39 -12.20 -17.90
C LEU A 21 -27.52 -13.43 -17.01
N CYS A 22 -26.38 -13.94 -16.51
CA CYS A 22 -26.36 -14.90 -15.41
C CYS A 22 -26.85 -14.26 -14.11
N ASP A 23 -27.11 -15.07 -13.09
CA ASP A 23 -27.73 -14.61 -11.85
C ASP A 23 -26.90 -13.55 -11.12
N SER A 24 -25.59 -13.70 -10.99
CA SER A 24 -24.74 -12.67 -10.35
C SER A 24 -24.79 -11.33 -11.12
N CYS A 25 -24.77 -11.37 -12.46
CA CYS A 25 -24.80 -10.17 -13.29
C CYS A 25 -26.17 -9.50 -13.35
N LEU A 26 -27.25 -10.28 -13.28
CA LEU A 26 -28.61 -9.78 -13.18
C LEU A 26 -28.85 -9.18 -11.78
N GLY A 27 -28.55 -9.93 -10.73
CA GLY A 27 -28.83 -9.52 -9.36
C GLY A 27 -28.00 -8.33 -8.88
N ARG A 28 -26.76 -8.16 -9.36
CA ARG A 28 -25.97 -6.95 -9.06
C ARG A 28 -26.61 -5.67 -9.60
N GLN A 29 -27.51 -5.75 -10.59
CA GLN A 29 -28.30 -4.58 -11.03
C GLN A 29 -29.31 -4.12 -9.99
N PHE A 30 -29.50 -4.89 -8.91
CA PHE A 30 -30.44 -4.67 -7.83
C PHE A 30 -29.75 -4.81 -6.46
N ALA A 31 -28.45 -4.50 -6.40
CA ALA A 31 -27.62 -4.66 -5.21
C ALA A 31 -28.15 -3.90 -3.97
N THR A 32 -28.85 -2.79 -4.18
CA THR A 32 -29.48 -1.98 -3.12
C THR A 32 -30.92 -2.39 -2.77
N VAL A 33 -31.55 -3.29 -3.53
CA VAL A 33 -32.92 -3.77 -3.27
C VAL A 33 -32.85 -4.93 -2.30
N SER A 34 -33.31 -4.78 -1.06
CA SER A 34 -33.15 -5.77 0.01
C SER A 34 -31.68 -6.00 0.44
N HIS A 35 -31.43 -6.60 1.60
CA HIS A 35 -30.09 -6.81 2.16
C HIS A 35 -29.91 -8.25 2.68
N GLY A 36 -28.65 -8.67 2.91
CA GLY A 36 -28.33 -9.95 3.53
C GLY A 36 -28.30 -11.16 2.59
N MET A 37 -28.20 -10.92 1.29
CA MET A 37 -28.10 -11.96 0.25
C MET A 37 -27.03 -11.60 -0.78
N SER A 38 -26.50 -12.61 -1.45
CA SER A 38 -25.59 -12.48 -2.58
C SER A 38 -26.32 -11.96 -3.82
N ASN A 39 -25.56 -11.41 -4.77
CA ASN A 39 -26.14 -11.00 -6.04
C ASN A 39 -26.57 -12.19 -6.91
N GLU A 40 -25.99 -13.38 -6.72
CA GLU A 40 -26.49 -14.60 -7.35
C GLU A 40 -27.91 -14.94 -6.85
N GLU A 41 -28.15 -14.92 -5.54
CA GLU A 41 -29.49 -15.15 -4.97
C GLU A 41 -30.50 -14.10 -5.46
N ARG A 42 -30.10 -12.83 -5.54
CA ARG A 42 -30.94 -11.76 -6.11
C ARG A 42 -31.33 -12.05 -7.56
N GLY A 43 -30.36 -12.45 -8.38
CA GLY A 43 -30.58 -12.78 -9.78
C GLY A 43 -31.59 -13.92 -9.93
N ALA A 44 -31.43 -14.97 -9.13
CA ALA A 44 -32.36 -16.11 -9.11
C ALA A 44 -33.79 -15.70 -8.74
N ILE A 45 -33.96 -14.81 -7.74
CA ILE A 45 -35.27 -14.27 -7.35
C ILE A 45 -35.90 -13.50 -8.52
N ILE A 46 -35.18 -12.57 -9.14
CA ILE A 46 -35.68 -11.77 -10.27
C ILE A 46 -36.08 -12.68 -11.44
N ARG A 47 -35.24 -13.68 -11.71
CA ARG A 47 -35.47 -14.67 -12.77
C ARG A 47 -36.76 -15.44 -12.53
N GLN A 48 -36.99 -15.90 -11.30
CA GLN A 48 -38.22 -16.59 -10.91
C GLN A 48 -39.45 -15.67 -11.03
N LEU A 49 -39.35 -14.42 -10.56
CA LEU A 49 -40.46 -13.45 -10.62
C LEU A 49 -40.91 -13.15 -12.05
N LEU A 50 -39.98 -13.11 -12.99
CA LEU A 50 -40.26 -12.83 -14.40
C LEU A 50 -40.51 -14.09 -15.25
N GLY A 51 -40.34 -15.29 -14.68
CA GLY A 51 -40.47 -16.56 -15.43
C GLY A 51 -39.41 -16.71 -16.53
N LEU A 52 -38.20 -16.20 -16.30
CA LEU A 52 -37.10 -16.24 -17.26
C LEU A 52 -36.34 -17.57 -17.17
N GLU A 53 -35.77 -18.05 -18.28
CA GLU A 53 -34.90 -19.23 -18.29
C GLU A 53 -33.57 -18.94 -17.58
N LYS A 54 -32.95 -19.98 -17.00
CA LYS A 54 -31.62 -19.87 -16.38
C LYS A 54 -30.56 -19.60 -17.47
N VAL A 55 -29.65 -18.68 -17.17
CA VAL A 55 -28.48 -18.39 -18.02
C VAL A 55 -27.26 -18.87 -17.27
N GLU A 56 -26.58 -19.88 -17.82
CA GLU A 56 -25.30 -20.34 -17.29
C GLU A 56 -24.24 -19.24 -17.41
N VAL A 57 -23.25 -19.25 -16.52
CA VAL A 57 -22.31 -18.14 -16.37
C VAL A 57 -21.45 -17.95 -17.63
N GLU A 58 -21.12 -19.04 -18.31
CA GLU A 58 -20.36 -19.10 -19.55
C GLU A 58 -21.12 -18.47 -20.73
N GLU A 59 -22.45 -18.50 -20.70
CA GLU A 59 -23.32 -17.91 -21.73
C GLU A 59 -23.72 -16.46 -21.43
N CYS A 60 -23.25 -15.91 -20.31
CA CYS A 60 -23.59 -14.56 -19.88
C CYS A 60 -23.07 -13.53 -20.89
N TRP A 61 -23.99 -12.76 -21.48
CA TRP A 61 -23.67 -11.70 -22.43
C TRP A 61 -22.65 -10.70 -21.88
N LEU A 62 -22.75 -10.41 -20.58
CA LEU A 62 -21.91 -9.44 -19.91
C LEU A 62 -20.55 -10.02 -19.50
N CYS A 63 -20.53 -11.03 -18.63
CA CYS A 63 -19.29 -11.49 -17.98
C CYS A 63 -18.60 -12.63 -18.70
N GLY A 64 -19.28 -13.32 -19.63
CA GLY A 64 -18.70 -14.38 -20.46
C GLY A 64 -17.95 -15.48 -19.69
N GLY A 65 -18.45 -15.88 -18.51
CA GLY A 65 -17.80 -16.88 -17.67
C GLY A 65 -17.06 -16.32 -16.44
N MET A 66 -16.71 -15.03 -16.41
CA MET A 66 -15.82 -14.47 -15.38
C MET A 66 -16.32 -14.65 -13.93
N MET A 67 -17.63 -14.63 -13.71
CA MET A 67 -18.19 -14.85 -12.36
C MET A 67 -18.03 -16.30 -11.86
N GLY A 68 -17.74 -17.25 -12.76
CA GLY A 68 -17.41 -18.62 -12.40
C GLY A 68 -15.95 -18.80 -11.95
N GLU A 69 -15.08 -17.82 -12.21
CA GLU A 69 -13.65 -17.89 -11.91
C GLU A 69 -13.26 -17.26 -10.55
N LEU A 70 -14.22 -16.77 -9.76
CA LEU A 70 -13.94 -16.07 -8.50
C LEU A 70 -13.15 -16.94 -7.50
N GLY A 71 -13.39 -18.25 -7.48
CA GLY A 71 -12.62 -19.20 -6.67
C GLY A 71 -11.15 -19.28 -7.08
N LYS A 72 -10.89 -19.42 -8.39
CA LYS A 72 -9.54 -19.40 -8.98
C LYS A 72 -8.82 -18.10 -8.63
N PHE A 73 -9.47 -16.94 -8.78
CA PHE A 73 -8.86 -15.66 -8.41
C PHE A 73 -8.54 -15.56 -6.91
N ALA A 74 -9.40 -16.10 -6.05
CA ALA A 74 -9.14 -16.13 -4.61
C ALA A 74 -7.90 -16.97 -4.27
N GLU A 75 -7.76 -18.15 -4.88
CA GLU A 75 -6.59 -19.03 -4.71
C GLU A 75 -5.29 -18.33 -5.16
N MET A 76 -5.30 -17.71 -6.34
CA MET A 76 -4.16 -16.95 -6.85
C MET A 76 -3.78 -15.77 -5.94
N VAL A 77 -4.77 -15.08 -5.38
CA VAL A 77 -4.53 -13.98 -4.42
C VAL A 77 -3.88 -14.51 -3.15
N VAL A 78 -4.35 -15.65 -2.61
CA VAL A 78 -3.75 -16.28 -1.43
C VAL A 78 -2.29 -16.65 -1.71
N GLU A 79 -2.03 -17.37 -2.81
CA GLU A 79 -0.69 -17.80 -3.22
C GLU A 79 0.27 -16.60 -3.35
N ALA A 80 -0.17 -15.53 -4.02
CA ALA A 80 0.65 -14.34 -4.20
C ALA A 80 1.07 -13.69 -2.86
N MET A 81 0.21 -13.75 -1.84
CA MET A 81 0.43 -13.12 -0.53
C MET A 81 1.22 -13.99 0.46
N GLU A 82 1.40 -15.30 0.22
CA GLU A 82 2.00 -16.23 1.19
C GLU A 82 3.38 -15.80 1.71
N LYS A 83 4.20 -15.17 0.86
CA LYS A 83 5.56 -14.74 1.21
C LYS A 83 5.63 -13.47 2.07
N TYR A 84 4.49 -12.87 2.42
CA TYR A 84 4.41 -11.63 3.18
C TYR A 84 3.76 -11.85 4.55
N GLU A 85 4.25 -11.11 5.54
CA GLU A 85 3.59 -10.94 6.81
C GLU A 85 2.56 -9.82 6.72
N TYR A 86 1.29 -10.15 6.98
CA TYR A 86 0.19 -9.19 6.99
C TYR A 86 -0.90 -9.60 7.98
N GLU A 87 -1.77 -8.64 8.29
CA GLU A 87 -2.97 -8.84 9.14
C GLU A 87 -4.22 -8.38 8.42
N THR A 88 -4.10 -7.30 7.63
CA THR A 88 -5.19 -6.78 6.81
C THR A 88 -4.84 -6.77 5.33
N PHE A 89 -5.84 -6.96 4.48
CA PHE A 89 -5.68 -6.88 3.03
C PHE A 89 -6.86 -6.15 2.37
N LEU A 90 -6.74 -5.87 1.08
CA LEU A 90 -7.82 -5.38 0.24
C LEU A 90 -7.73 -6.04 -1.13
N VAL A 91 -8.87 -6.39 -1.71
CA VAL A 91 -8.94 -6.90 -3.08
C VAL A 91 -9.44 -5.80 -4.00
N GLY A 92 -8.70 -5.58 -5.08
CA GLY A 92 -9.09 -4.78 -6.22
C GLY A 92 -9.07 -5.62 -7.49
N SER A 93 -9.62 -5.08 -8.57
CA SER A 93 -9.59 -5.72 -9.88
C SER A 93 -9.46 -4.70 -11.01
N ARG A 94 -8.88 -5.17 -12.12
CA ARG A 94 -8.91 -4.57 -13.44
C ARG A 94 -9.65 -5.57 -14.34
N VAL A 95 -10.86 -5.18 -14.71
CA VAL A 95 -11.75 -5.98 -15.54
C VAL A 95 -11.49 -5.66 -17.01
N GLU A 96 -11.67 -6.64 -17.89
CA GLU A 96 -11.52 -6.47 -19.32
C GLU A 96 -12.40 -5.34 -19.88
N LYS A 97 -11.85 -4.56 -20.82
CA LYS A 97 -12.51 -3.37 -21.38
C LYS A 97 -13.84 -3.69 -22.04
N GLU A 98 -13.96 -4.84 -22.70
CA GLU A 98 -15.20 -5.26 -23.35
C GLU A 98 -16.33 -5.41 -22.33
N ILE A 99 -16.05 -6.04 -21.19
CA ILE A 99 -17.04 -6.21 -20.12
C ILE A 99 -17.45 -4.87 -19.53
N THR A 100 -16.50 -3.96 -19.30
CA THR A 100 -16.83 -2.61 -18.81
C THR A 100 -17.66 -1.82 -19.81
N ALA A 101 -17.39 -1.96 -21.12
CA ALA A 101 -18.19 -1.31 -22.16
C ALA A 101 -19.63 -1.85 -22.21
N LYS A 102 -19.79 -3.18 -22.13
CA LYS A 102 -21.13 -3.81 -22.02
C LYS A 102 -21.85 -3.41 -20.74
N GLU A 103 -21.12 -3.24 -19.64
CA GLU A 103 -21.69 -2.73 -18.38
C GLU A 103 -22.21 -1.31 -18.52
N ASP A 104 -21.47 -0.43 -19.19
CA ASP A 104 -21.89 0.96 -19.43
C ASP A 104 -23.20 1.04 -20.24
N GLU A 105 -23.43 0.11 -21.17
CA GLU A 105 -24.69 0.03 -21.94
C GLU A 105 -25.91 -0.20 -21.04
N ILE A 106 -25.76 -1.04 -20.00
CA ILE A 106 -26.86 -1.38 -19.09
C ILE A 106 -26.91 -0.51 -17.83
N LEU A 107 -25.88 0.29 -17.55
CA LEU A 107 -25.79 1.15 -16.37
C LEU A 107 -26.95 2.15 -16.31
N SER A 108 -27.40 2.67 -17.46
CA SER A 108 -28.53 3.59 -17.56
C SER A 108 -29.89 2.96 -17.26
N LEU A 109 -29.96 1.62 -17.22
CA LEU A 109 -31.20 0.88 -17.04
C LEU A 109 -31.58 0.70 -15.57
N THR A 110 -30.64 0.87 -14.64
CA THR A 110 -30.86 0.68 -13.20
C THR A 110 -30.21 1.76 -12.35
N GLU A 111 -30.89 2.16 -11.28
CA GLU A 111 -30.33 3.01 -10.22
C GLU A 111 -29.89 2.18 -8.99
N TYR A 112 -30.21 0.89 -8.98
CA TYR A 112 -29.97 0.00 -7.84
C TYR A 112 -28.66 -0.79 -7.96
N GLY A 113 -27.99 -0.66 -9.10
CA GLY A 113 -26.88 -1.51 -9.49
C GLY A 113 -25.57 -1.20 -8.77
N GLU A 114 -24.70 -2.21 -8.72
CA GLU A 114 -23.28 -2.02 -8.47
C GLU A 114 -22.43 -2.54 -9.63
N SER A 115 -21.21 -2.02 -9.77
CA SER A 115 -20.32 -2.44 -10.85
C SER A 115 -19.79 -3.86 -10.67
N ILE A 116 -19.49 -4.53 -11.77
CA ILE A 116 -18.91 -5.87 -11.78
C ILE A 116 -17.60 -5.92 -10.99
N LYS A 117 -16.81 -4.84 -11.04
CA LYS A 117 -15.61 -4.67 -10.23
C LYS A 117 -15.89 -4.75 -8.73
N ARG A 118 -16.97 -4.12 -8.24
CA ARG A 118 -17.33 -4.17 -6.82
C ARG A 118 -17.78 -5.56 -6.40
N GLU A 119 -18.51 -6.26 -7.25
CA GLU A 119 -18.90 -7.66 -7.03
C GLU A 119 -17.67 -8.56 -6.91
N ILE A 120 -16.78 -8.56 -7.92
CA ILE A 120 -15.55 -9.36 -7.92
C ILE A 120 -14.72 -9.08 -6.67
N ASN A 121 -14.45 -7.82 -6.37
CA ASN A 121 -13.63 -7.45 -5.21
C ASN A 121 -14.23 -7.96 -3.89
N ARG A 122 -15.56 -7.87 -3.74
CA ARG A 122 -16.24 -8.29 -2.51
C ARG A 122 -16.23 -9.81 -2.38
N GLU A 123 -16.63 -10.52 -3.42
CA GLU A 123 -16.76 -11.99 -3.34
C GLU A 123 -15.38 -12.66 -3.24
N VAL A 124 -14.39 -12.22 -4.01
CA VAL A 124 -13.01 -12.71 -3.85
C VAL A 124 -12.46 -12.32 -2.47
N GLY A 125 -12.73 -11.11 -1.98
CA GLY A 125 -12.33 -10.68 -0.64
C GLY A 125 -12.88 -11.59 0.48
N LYS A 126 -14.15 -12.01 0.38
CA LYS A 126 -14.75 -12.98 1.33
C LYS A 126 -14.05 -14.34 1.27
N LEU A 127 -13.79 -14.87 0.09
CA LEU A 127 -13.11 -16.15 -0.11
C LEU A 127 -11.68 -16.12 0.46
N VAL A 128 -10.92 -15.07 0.17
CA VAL A 128 -9.56 -14.88 0.70
C VAL A 128 -9.58 -14.74 2.23
N SER A 129 -10.54 -14.00 2.79
CA SER A 129 -10.68 -13.85 4.24
C SER A 129 -11.01 -15.18 4.92
N ALA A 130 -11.91 -15.97 4.34
CA ALA A 130 -12.26 -17.30 4.83
C ALA A 130 -11.07 -18.29 4.80
N SER A 131 -10.25 -18.23 3.75
CA SER A 131 -9.07 -19.10 3.59
C SER A 131 -7.92 -18.72 4.53
N THR A 132 -7.66 -17.42 4.69
CA THR A 132 -6.47 -16.92 5.40
C THR A 132 -6.72 -16.54 6.86
N GLY A 133 -7.98 -16.33 7.25
CA GLY A 133 -8.36 -15.78 8.55
C GLY A 133 -7.98 -14.30 8.72
N LYS A 134 -7.60 -13.61 7.65
CA LYS A 134 -7.18 -12.20 7.66
C LYS A 134 -8.37 -11.27 7.39
N GLU A 135 -8.25 -10.03 7.84
CA GLU A 135 -9.36 -9.06 7.76
C GLU A 135 -9.22 -8.14 6.53
N VAL A 136 -10.35 -7.74 5.96
CA VAL A 136 -10.38 -6.74 4.88
C VAL A 136 -10.35 -5.33 5.48
N ASP A 137 -9.40 -4.50 5.06
CA ASP A 137 -9.32 -3.09 5.45
C ASP A 137 -9.36 -2.18 4.21
N PHE A 138 -10.44 -1.39 4.10
CA PHE A 138 -10.68 -0.48 2.96
C PHE A 138 -9.90 0.84 3.05
N ILE A 139 -9.36 1.17 4.22
CA ILE A 139 -8.70 2.45 4.46
C ILE A 139 -7.19 2.26 4.44
N ARG A 140 -6.73 1.18 5.08
CA ARG A 140 -5.35 0.99 5.50
C ARG A 140 -4.90 -0.48 5.43
N PRO A 141 -5.06 -1.16 4.28
CA PRO A 141 -4.60 -2.54 4.13
C PRO A 141 -3.07 -2.64 4.24
N HIS A 142 -2.56 -3.79 4.68
CA HIS A 142 -1.13 -4.14 4.54
C HIS A 142 -0.80 -4.50 3.10
N ILE A 143 -1.70 -5.21 2.43
CA ILE A 143 -1.54 -5.65 1.05
C ILE A 143 -2.81 -5.31 0.28
N THR A 144 -2.67 -4.65 -0.87
CA THR A 144 -3.76 -4.57 -1.85
C THR A 144 -3.44 -5.53 -2.99
N ALA A 145 -4.25 -6.56 -3.17
CA ALA A 145 -4.14 -7.49 -4.28
C ALA A 145 -5.04 -7.02 -5.43
N ILE A 146 -4.46 -6.74 -6.59
CA ILE A 146 -5.17 -6.26 -7.77
C ILE A 146 -5.21 -7.37 -8.80
N ILE A 147 -6.38 -7.95 -8.98
CA ILE A 147 -6.65 -9.02 -9.95
C ILE A 147 -6.74 -8.42 -11.35
N ASN A 148 -5.94 -8.89 -12.28
CA ASN A 148 -6.13 -8.64 -13.70
C ASN A 148 -6.88 -9.82 -14.32
N THR A 149 -8.18 -9.63 -14.55
CA THR A 149 -9.06 -10.72 -15.00
C THR A 149 -8.82 -11.13 -16.45
N GLN A 150 -8.08 -10.34 -17.23
CA GLN A 150 -7.79 -10.65 -18.63
C GLN A 150 -6.57 -11.57 -18.80
N TYR A 151 -5.59 -11.44 -17.91
CA TYR A 151 -4.30 -12.13 -18.02
C TYR A 151 -4.05 -13.14 -16.91
N ASP A 152 -5.02 -13.36 -16.02
CA ASP A 152 -4.85 -14.19 -14.82
C ASP A 152 -3.58 -13.81 -14.06
N ASP A 153 -3.46 -12.53 -13.71
CA ASP A 153 -2.29 -11.98 -13.01
C ASP A 153 -2.72 -11.25 -11.74
N ILE A 154 -1.93 -11.40 -10.68
CA ILE A 154 -2.15 -10.76 -9.38
C ILE A 154 -0.99 -9.79 -9.11
N GLU A 155 -1.28 -8.50 -9.19
CA GLU A 155 -0.36 -7.46 -8.76
C GLU A 155 -0.57 -7.17 -7.27
N LEU A 156 0.51 -7.11 -6.48
CA LEU A 156 0.45 -6.75 -5.07
C LEU A 156 1.04 -5.37 -4.83
N ASP A 157 0.23 -4.48 -4.25
CA ASP A 157 0.73 -3.23 -3.65
C ASP A 157 0.94 -3.44 -2.15
N ILE A 158 2.20 -3.50 -1.74
CA ILE A 158 2.61 -3.75 -0.36
C ILE A 158 2.82 -2.41 0.35
N ARG A 159 1.99 -2.13 1.35
CA ARG A 159 2.06 -0.86 2.08
C ARG A 159 3.41 -0.68 2.78
N PRO A 160 4.14 0.43 2.58
CA PRO A 160 5.41 0.65 3.25
C PRO A 160 5.30 0.65 4.77
N LEU A 161 6.41 0.32 5.43
CA LEU A 161 6.56 0.42 6.87
C LEU A 161 7.29 1.74 7.21
N TYR A 162 6.76 2.49 8.17
CA TYR A 162 7.32 3.78 8.57
C TYR A 162 7.79 3.68 10.02
N ILE A 163 9.07 3.97 10.27
CA ILE A 163 9.68 4.00 11.60
C ILE A 163 10.13 5.42 11.90
N TYR A 164 9.49 6.07 12.86
CA TYR A 164 9.98 7.32 13.42
C TYR A 164 11.11 7.03 14.42
N GLY A 165 12.08 7.93 14.49
CA GLY A 165 13.08 7.95 15.54
C GLY A 165 13.77 9.30 15.66
N ARG A 166 14.77 9.38 16.55
CA ARG A 166 15.71 10.50 16.61
C ARG A 166 17.12 9.96 16.44
N TYR A 167 17.93 10.62 15.62
CA TYR A 167 19.33 10.21 15.45
C TYR A 167 20.29 11.26 16.01
N ARG A 168 21.41 10.78 16.54
CA ARG A 168 22.61 11.58 16.81
C ARG A 168 23.69 11.18 15.81
N LYS A 169 24.44 12.18 15.34
CA LYS A 169 25.60 12.04 14.47
C LYS A 169 26.83 12.48 15.26
N LEU A 170 27.68 11.51 15.60
CA LEU A 170 28.80 11.64 16.52
C LEU A 170 30.13 11.90 15.81
N ILE A 171 30.18 11.73 14.48
CA ILE A 171 31.35 12.03 13.66
C ILE A 171 31.07 13.08 12.59
N ARG A 172 32.11 13.76 12.15
CA ARG A 172 32.10 14.64 10.97
C ARG A 172 32.50 13.82 9.74
N GLY A 173 32.16 14.28 8.55
CA GLY A 173 32.59 13.66 7.28
C GLY A 173 31.60 12.70 6.65
N ILE A 174 30.45 12.44 7.28
CA ILE A 174 29.35 11.65 6.69
C ILE A 174 28.12 12.54 6.42
N PRO A 175 27.48 12.46 5.24
CA PRO A 175 26.25 13.19 4.96
C PRO A 175 25.05 12.58 5.71
N GLN A 176 23.95 13.34 5.81
CA GLN A 176 22.69 12.84 6.38
C GLN A 176 22.08 11.73 5.50
N THR A 177 21.96 11.99 4.20
CA THR A 177 21.38 11.08 3.23
C THR A 177 22.43 10.59 2.25
N LYS A 178 22.11 9.52 1.51
CA LYS A 178 22.93 9.04 0.39
C LYS A 178 23.22 10.19 -0.57
N TRP A 179 24.47 10.27 -1.03
CA TRP A 179 24.87 11.22 -2.06
C TRP A 179 25.34 10.48 -3.31
N PRO A 180 24.47 10.36 -4.34
CA PRO A 180 24.82 9.73 -5.60
C PRO A 180 26.02 10.41 -6.25
N CYS A 181 26.86 9.61 -6.90
CA CYS A 181 28.00 10.09 -7.63
C CYS A 181 27.56 11.05 -8.74
N ARG A 182 28.09 12.28 -8.72
CA ARG A 182 27.77 13.34 -9.69
C ARG A 182 28.06 13.03 -11.16
N LYS A 183 28.84 11.99 -11.45
CA LYS A 183 29.20 11.60 -12.83
C LYS A 183 28.31 10.49 -13.39
N CYS A 184 27.88 9.56 -12.55
CA CYS A 184 27.13 8.37 -12.98
C CYS A 184 25.73 8.27 -12.35
N ASN A 185 25.33 9.26 -11.55
CA ASN A 185 24.03 9.34 -10.90
C ASN A 185 23.63 8.06 -10.15
N GLY A 186 24.58 7.43 -9.46
CA GLY A 186 24.30 6.22 -8.66
C GLY A 186 24.69 4.90 -9.31
N ILE A 187 25.00 4.88 -10.62
CA ILE A 187 25.24 3.62 -11.36
C ILE A 187 26.56 2.94 -10.96
N GLY A 188 27.59 3.73 -10.66
CA GLY A 188 28.97 3.27 -10.51
C GLY A 188 29.82 3.63 -11.73
N CYS A 189 30.99 4.21 -11.49
CA CYS A 189 31.95 4.56 -12.53
C CYS A 189 33.36 4.66 -11.95
N GLU A 190 34.37 4.82 -12.81
CA GLU A 190 35.77 4.98 -12.42
C GLU A 190 35.97 6.11 -11.39
N TYR A 191 35.25 7.23 -11.54
CA TYR A 191 35.36 8.38 -10.64
C TYR A 191 34.93 8.10 -9.20
N CYS A 192 33.99 7.17 -8.98
CA CYS A 192 33.57 6.75 -7.64
C CYS A 192 34.03 5.34 -7.30
N HIS A 193 35.02 4.81 -8.04
CA HIS A 193 35.54 3.45 -7.86
C HIS A 193 34.43 2.38 -7.86
N GLY A 194 33.42 2.55 -8.73
CA GLY A 194 32.30 1.61 -8.87
C GLY A 194 31.22 1.69 -7.77
N THR A 195 31.39 2.51 -6.73
CA THR A 195 30.44 2.57 -5.59
C THR A 195 29.11 3.24 -5.93
N GLY A 196 29.07 4.04 -7.00
CA GLY A 196 27.92 4.87 -7.35
C GLY A 196 27.71 6.07 -6.41
N LYS A 197 28.57 6.30 -5.42
CA LYS A 197 28.37 7.30 -4.35
C LYS A 197 29.52 8.31 -4.27
N MET A 198 29.26 9.46 -3.66
CA MET A 198 30.29 10.46 -3.34
C MET A 198 30.96 10.20 -1.98
N TYR A 199 30.26 9.51 -1.08
CA TYR A 199 30.72 9.17 0.27
C TYR A 199 30.36 7.70 0.53
N GLU A 200 31.21 7.01 1.28
CA GLU A 200 31.07 5.58 1.53
C GLU A 200 29.84 5.25 2.39
N GLU A 201 29.52 6.12 3.33
CA GLU A 201 28.46 5.94 4.31
C GLU A 201 27.72 7.25 4.60
N SER A 202 26.47 7.13 5.02
CA SER A 202 25.61 8.23 5.45
C SER A 202 24.81 7.84 6.69
N VAL A 203 24.21 8.82 7.37
CA VAL A 203 23.34 8.55 8.52
C VAL A 203 22.17 7.66 8.13
N GLU A 204 21.53 7.96 7.00
CA GLU A 204 20.49 7.15 6.38
C GLU A 204 20.91 5.68 6.24
N GLU A 205 22.06 5.42 5.62
CA GLU A 205 22.51 4.04 5.36
C GLU A 205 22.81 3.26 6.64
N ILE A 206 23.40 3.91 7.64
CA ILE A 206 23.71 3.27 8.92
C ILE A 206 22.42 2.86 9.64
N ILE A 207 21.40 3.72 9.61
CA ILE A 207 20.10 3.46 10.24
C ILE A 207 19.30 2.42 9.44
N ALA A 208 19.24 2.59 8.13
CA ALA A 208 18.38 1.81 7.26
C ALA A 208 18.84 0.36 7.13
N LYS A 209 20.15 0.09 7.13
CA LYS A 209 20.69 -1.25 6.85
C LYS A 209 20.02 -2.34 7.69
N ARG A 210 20.02 -2.21 9.02
CA ARG A 210 19.43 -3.22 9.92
C ARG A 210 17.90 -3.26 9.82
N ALA A 211 17.27 -2.10 9.63
CA ALA A 211 15.82 -2.02 9.53
C ALA A 211 15.29 -2.71 8.26
N VAL A 212 15.95 -2.49 7.12
CA VAL A 212 15.61 -3.12 5.84
C VAL A 212 15.90 -4.63 5.88
N GLU A 213 17.05 -5.04 6.43
CA GLU A 213 17.41 -6.45 6.62
C GLU A 213 16.36 -7.20 7.44
N ILE A 214 15.93 -6.64 8.59
CA ILE A 214 14.94 -7.28 9.48
C ILE A 214 13.53 -7.28 8.88
N ALA A 215 13.15 -6.19 8.20
CA ALA A 215 11.86 -6.08 7.52
C ALA A 215 11.79 -6.91 6.23
N GLU A 216 12.92 -7.44 5.76
CA GLU A 216 13.06 -8.03 4.43
C GLU A 216 12.42 -7.12 3.35
N GLY A 217 12.74 -5.82 3.45
CA GLY A 217 12.20 -4.78 2.60
C GLY A 217 13.01 -4.59 1.32
N GLY A 218 12.41 -3.86 0.36
CA GLY A 218 13.09 -3.38 -0.83
C GLY A 218 13.86 -2.08 -0.54
N GLU A 219 13.49 -1.01 -1.23
CA GLU A 219 14.12 0.31 -1.07
C GLU A 219 13.76 1.01 0.25
N GLU A 220 14.66 1.85 0.74
CA GLU A 220 14.40 2.77 1.83
C GLU A 220 14.32 4.24 1.37
N TYR A 221 13.58 5.04 2.12
CA TYR A 221 13.55 6.50 2.01
C TYR A 221 13.71 7.15 3.38
N PHE A 222 14.73 7.99 3.53
CA PHE A 222 14.96 8.73 4.76
C PHE A 222 14.35 10.13 4.73
N HIS A 223 13.43 10.40 5.65
CA HIS A 223 12.81 11.70 5.83
C HIS A 223 13.32 12.35 7.12
N GLY A 224 14.15 13.37 7.03
CA GLY A 224 14.66 14.11 8.20
C GLY A 224 13.87 15.39 8.50
N ALA A 225 13.76 15.77 9.78
CA ALA A 225 13.29 17.09 10.20
C ALA A 225 14.36 18.17 9.96
N GLY A 226 14.62 18.48 8.69
CA GLY A 226 15.74 19.30 8.23
C GLY A 226 17.04 18.50 8.10
N ARG A 227 18.14 19.20 7.79
CA ARG A 227 19.46 18.62 7.52
C ARG A 227 20.56 19.39 8.24
N GLU A 228 21.66 18.72 8.54
CA GLU A 228 22.94 19.30 8.95
C GLU A 228 23.99 19.04 7.87
N ASP A 229 25.00 19.90 7.82
CA ASP A 229 26.09 19.73 6.88
C ASP A 229 27.01 18.57 7.26
N ILE A 230 27.80 18.14 6.28
CA ILE A 230 28.64 16.96 6.38
C ILE A 230 29.66 17.06 7.52
N ASP A 231 30.16 18.26 7.74
CA ASP A 231 31.13 18.58 8.78
C ASP A 231 30.47 18.91 10.12
N VAL A 232 29.14 18.90 10.25
CA VAL A 232 28.43 19.23 11.50
C VAL A 232 28.03 17.96 12.26
N LEU A 233 28.19 17.98 13.58
CA LEU A 233 27.69 16.95 14.49
C LEU A 233 26.22 17.20 14.84
N MET A 234 25.48 16.13 15.12
CA MET A 234 24.10 16.19 15.64
C MET A 234 24.06 15.55 17.03
N LEU A 235 24.05 16.38 18.07
CA LEU A 235 24.18 15.95 19.47
C LEU A 235 22.87 16.19 20.25
N GLY A 236 22.95 16.19 21.58
CA GLY A 236 21.80 16.42 22.46
C GLY A 236 20.75 15.31 22.32
N ASN A 237 19.50 15.69 22.15
CA ASN A 237 18.39 14.77 21.90
C ASN A 237 18.31 14.30 20.44
N GLY A 238 19.24 14.69 19.57
CA GLY A 238 19.27 14.26 18.18
C GLY A 238 18.18 14.89 17.30
N ARG A 239 18.22 14.57 16.00
CA ARG A 239 17.27 15.07 15.00
C ARG A 239 16.18 14.02 14.73
N PRO A 240 14.89 14.41 14.74
CA PRO A 240 13.81 13.55 14.31
C PRO A 240 13.94 13.09 12.85
N PHE A 241 13.59 11.83 12.61
CA PHE A 241 13.50 11.25 11.27
C PHE A 241 12.33 10.26 11.18
N ILE A 242 11.91 9.97 9.94
CA ILE A 242 11.07 8.83 9.59
C ILE A 242 11.81 8.03 8.50
N LEU A 243 12.06 6.77 8.77
CA LEU A 243 12.53 5.79 7.78
C LEU A 243 11.32 5.11 7.16
N GLU A 244 11.17 5.22 5.84
CA GLU A 244 10.18 4.49 5.05
C GLU A 244 10.87 3.28 4.40
N ILE A 245 10.31 2.09 4.61
CA ILE A 245 10.80 0.84 4.02
C ILE A 245 9.72 0.34 3.05
N ARG A 246 10.06 0.26 1.78
CA ARG A 246 9.17 -0.22 0.70
C ARG A 246 9.07 -1.74 0.73
N GLU A 247 7.90 -2.25 0.35
CA GLU A 247 7.65 -3.68 0.12
C GLU A 247 8.17 -4.64 1.22
N PRO A 248 7.94 -4.35 2.51
CA PRO A 248 8.41 -5.22 3.60
C PRO A 248 7.73 -6.59 3.53
N ARG A 249 8.52 -7.67 3.51
CA ARG A 249 7.99 -9.02 3.73
C ARG A 249 7.70 -9.30 5.19
N ARG A 250 8.41 -8.66 6.12
CA ARG A 250 8.18 -8.76 7.56
C ARG A 250 7.73 -7.41 8.14
N ARG A 251 6.69 -7.44 8.96
CA ARG A 251 6.07 -6.24 9.55
C ARG A 251 6.16 -6.22 11.07
N LYS A 252 6.17 -7.38 11.73
CA LYS A 252 6.34 -7.45 13.19
C LYS A 252 7.82 -7.33 13.51
N ILE A 253 8.22 -6.11 13.86
CA ILE A 253 9.58 -5.75 14.23
C ILE A 253 9.59 -5.31 15.69
N ASP A 254 10.45 -5.91 16.51
CA ASP A 254 10.74 -5.39 17.84
C ASP A 254 11.64 -4.15 17.70
N LEU A 255 11.07 -2.98 17.94
CA LEU A 255 11.76 -1.71 17.78
C LEU A 255 12.83 -1.47 18.86
N SER A 256 12.72 -2.12 20.03
CA SER A 256 13.74 -2.06 21.08
C SER A 256 15.00 -2.80 20.63
N ASP A 257 14.83 -3.98 20.06
CA ASP A 257 15.95 -4.76 19.53
C ASP A 257 16.55 -4.11 18.27
N LEU A 258 15.70 -3.61 17.36
CA LEU A 258 16.17 -2.83 16.21
C LEU A 258 17.01 -1.62 16.65
N GLN A 259 16.59 -0.89 17.69
CA GLN A 259 17.35 0.24 18.22
C GLN A 259 18.73 -0.20 18.71
N LYS A 260 18.82 -1.32 19.45
CA LYS A 260 20.11 -1.87 19.92
C LYS A 260 21.00 -2.27 18.75
N GLU A 261 20.44 -2.90 17.73
CA GLU A 261 21.19 -3.32 16.55
C GLU A 261 21.74 -2.15 15.74
N ILE A 262 20.92 -1.11 15.50
CA ILE A 262 21.37 0.11 14.82
C ILE A 262 22.47 0.78 15.63
N ASN A 263 22.32 0.91 16.95
CA ASN A 263 23.31 1.54 17.82
C ASN A 263 24.61 0.74 17.92
N SER A 264 24.53 -0.59 17.85
CA SER A 264 25.70 -1.46 17.80
C SER A 264 26.43 -1.32 16.46
N PHE A 265 25.70 -1.35 15.35
CA PHE A 265 26.25 -1.21 14.00
C PHE A 265 26.85 0.19 13.77
N GLY A 266 26.17 1.24 14.22
CA GLY A 266 26.58 2.64 14.12
C GLY A 266 27.52 3.10 15.23
N LYS A 267 28.01 2.20 16.10
CA LYS A 267 28.76 2.55 17.31
C LYS A 267 29.86 3.58 17.05
N GLY A 268 29.79 4.70 17.78
CA GLY A 268 30.74 5.81 17.66
C GLY A 268 30.49 6.75 16.47
N LYS A 269 29.55 6.45 15.58
CA LYS A 269 29.20 7.25 14.41
C LYS A 269 27.78 7.80 14.46
N VAL A 270 26.79 6.92 14.62
CA VAL A 270 25.36 7.24 14.65
C VAL A 270 24.68 6.43 15.74
N GLU A 271 23.82 7.11 16.50
CA GLU A 271 22.95 6.48 17.50
C GLU A 271 21.51 6.90 17.22
N VAL A 272 20.56 5.99 17.41
CA VAL A 272 19.13 6.21 17.33
C VAL A 272 18.45 5.97 18.67
N SER A 273 17.37 6.71 18.89
CA SER A 273 16.51 6.61 20.07
C SER A 273 15.05 6.87 19.69
N GLU A 274 14.13 6.55 20.62
CA GLU A 274 12.69 6.82 20.48
C GLU A 274 12.05 6.18 19.24
N LEU A 275 12.49 4.96 18.89
CA LEU A 275 11.92 4.25 17.75
C LEU A 275 10.45 3.90 18.02
N ARG A 276 9.58 4.28 17.07
CA ARG A 276 8.17 3.87 17.05
C ARG A 276 7.70 3.71 15.62
N PHE A 277 6.64 2.92 15.42
CA PHE A 277 5.93 2.96 14.15
C PHE A 277 5.29 4.33 13.93
N ALA A 278 5.24 4.74 12.68
CA ALA A 278 4.68 5.99 12.22
C ALA A 278 3.74 5.78 11.04
N GLU A 279 3.11 6.85 10.60
CA GLU A 279 2.25 6.87 9.42
C GLU A 279 2.81 7.78 8.33
N LYS A 280 2.49 7.49 7.07
CA LYS A 280 2.86 8.32 5.92
C LYS A 280 2.53 9.80 6.12
N LYS A 281 1.36 10.11 6.70
CA LYS A 281 0.92 11.50 6.97
C LYS A 281 1.81 12.26 7.97
N GLU A 282 2.60 11.55 8.77
CA GLU A 282 3.54 12.17 9.71
C GLU A 282 4.79 12.71 9.01
N ILE A 283 5.10 12.27 7.78
CA ILE A 283 6.23 12.79 7.00
C ILE A 283 6.06 14.28 6.73
N GLU A 284 4.86 14.71 6.35
CA GLU A 284 4.58 16.14 6.11
C GLU A 284 4.73 16.95 7.40
N LYS A 285 4.21 16.43 8.52
CA LYS A 285 4.35 17.05 9.84
C LYS A 285 5.81 17.16 10.27
N LEU A 286 6.60 16.12 10.01
CA LEU A 286 8.03 16.07 10.30
C LEU A 286 8.79 17.14 9.49
N LYS A 287 8.51 17.26 8.19
CA LYS A 287 9.14 18.24 7.29
C LYS A 287 8.74 19.68 7.63
N ALA A 288 7.50 19.90 8.06
CA ALA A 288 6.99 21.21 8.47
C ALA A 288 7.38 21.61 9.91
N MET A 289 8.05 20.73 10.65
CA MET A 289 8.36 20.95 12.07
C MET A 289 9.25 22.19 12.26
N LYS A 290 8.72 23.18 12.98
CA LYS A 290 9.48 24.34 13.48
C LYS A 290 9.98 24.02 14.88
N ALA A 291 11.27 23.73 14.99
CA ALA A 291 11.93 23.48 16.26
C ALA A 291 12.94 24.58 16.57
N THR A 292 13.02 24.99 17.83
CA THR A 292 14.14 25.78 18.34
C THR A 292 15.40 24.91 18.28
N LYS A 293 16.47 25.44 17.70
CA LYS A 293 17.74 24.72 17.51
C LYS A 293 18.81 25.38 18.37
N THR A 294 19.57 24.57 19.09
CA THR A 294 20.70 25.03 19.91
C THR A 294 21.99 24.57 19.27
N TYR A 295 22.91 25.50 19.05
CA TYR A 295 24.22 25.22 18.47
C TYR A 295 25.32 25.49 19.48
N ARG A 296 26.39 24.69 19.41
CA ARG A 296 27.65 24.98 20.09
C ARG A 296 28.73 25.11 19.03
N VAL A 297 29.37 26.26 18.98
CA VAL A 297 30.43 26.59 18.03
C VAL A 297 31.72 26.83 18.80
N ILE A 298 32.83 26.30 18.31
CA ILE A 298 34.17 26.62 18.81
C ILE A 298 34.76 27.63 17.82
N ILE A 299 35.16 28.79 18.31
CA ILE A 299 35.73 29.87 17.51
C ILE A 299 37.17 30.08 17.97
N SER A 300 38.12 30.03 17.04
CA SER A 300 39.53 30.35 17.25
C SER A 300 39.89 31.63 16.49
N PHE A 301 40.69 32.49 17.12
CA PHE A 301 41.18 33.73 16.52
C PHE A 301 42.70 33.68 16.39
N ASP A 302 43.23 34.17 15.27
CA ASP A 302 44.67 34.27 15.03
C ASP A 302 45.33 35.39 15.86
N GLU A 303 44.54 36.40 16.25
CA GLU A 303 44.98 37.52 17.09
C GLU A 303 44.13 37.61 18.38
N LYS A 304 44.68 38.22 19.43
CA LYS A 304 43.93 38.50 20.68
C LYS A 304 42.82 39.52 20.41
N GLY A 305 41.63 39.04 20.06
CA GLY A 305 40.40 39.84 19.94
C GLY A 305 39.44 39.63 21.11
N LYS A 306 38.56 40.60 21.36
CA LYS A 306 37.37 40.41 22.20
C LYS A 306 36.19 40.04 21.31
N ILE A 307 35.42 39.03 21.70
CA ILE A 307 34.08 38.81 21.15
C ILE A 307 33.20 39.89 21.79
N ASN A 308 32.74 40.84 20.99
CA ASN A 308 31.69 41.75 21.44
C ASN A 308 30.37 40.98 21.37
N GLU A 309 29.70 40.83 22.52
CA GLU A 309 28.36 40.26 22.64
C GLU A 309 27.30 41.13 21.95
#